data_AF-A0A3B3TQA0-F1
#
_entry.id   AF-A0A3B3TQA0-F1
#
_cell.length_a   1.000
_cell.length_b   1.000
_cell.length_c   1.000
_cell.angle_alpha   90.00
_cell.angle_beta   90.00
_cell.angle_gamma   90.00
#
_symmetry.space_group_name_H-M   'P 1'
#
loop_
_entity.id
_entity.type
_entity.pdbx_description
1 polymer ?
#
loop_
_entity_poly.entity_id
_entity_poly.type
_entity_poly.pdbx_seq_one_letter_code
_entity_poly.pdbx_strand_id
1 'polypeptide(L)'
;WSGGDEPGPSVISDLIAQGANLMAQTDRTGETALHLAARYARADAAKRLLDAGADPNAHDNMGRTPLHAAVAADAQGVFQILIRNRATELDSRMNDGTTPLILAARLAVEGMVEELIHCHADINAVDDHGKTATFPPQAPTPPTPLPS
;
A
#
# COMPACT_ATOMS: atom_id res chain seq x y z
N TRP A 1 -10.80 -34.49 -19.78
CA TRP A 1 -10.18 -34.00 -18.54
C TRP A 1 -10.04 -32.50 -18.66
N SER A 2 -11.10 -31.75 -18.34
CA SER A 2 -11.05 -30.28 -18.32
C SER A 2 -10.98 -29.87 -16.87
N GLY A 3 -9.75 -29.74 -16.35
CA GLY A 3 -9.49 -29.15 -15.05
C GLY A 3 -9.64 -27.64 -15.17
N GLY A 4 -10.85 -27.14 -14.89
CA GLY A 4 -11.06 -25.73 -14.64
C GLY A 4 -10.78 -25.48 -13.17
N ASP A 5 -9.64 -24.87 -12.88
CA ASP A 5 -9.44 -24.07 -11.68
C ASP A 5 -10.40 -22.87 -11.73
N GLU A 6 -11.70 -23.12 -11.60
CA GLU A 6 -12.65 -22.05 -11.33
C GLU A 6 -12.42 -21.57 -9.89
N PRO A 7 -12.24 -20.27 -9.66
CA PRO A 7 -12.20 -19.74 -8.30
C PRO A 7 -13.53 -20.12 -7.64
N GLY A 8 -13.48 -20.98 -6.61
CA GLY A 8 -14.67 -21.52 -5.96
C GLY A 8 -15.65 -20.40 -5.56
N PRO A 9 -16.97 -20.68 -5.59
CA PRO A 9 -18.00 -19.67 -5.37
C PRO A 9 -17.76 -19.01 -4.02
N SER A 10 -17.49 -17.72 -4.05
CA SER A 10 -17.30 -16.94 -2.84
C SER A 10 -18.04 -15.64 -2.98
N VAL A 11 -18.67 -15.25 -1.89
CA VAL A 11 -19.63 -14.14 -1.81
C VAL A 11 -19.17 -12.87 -2.53
N ILE A 12 -17.88 -12.55 -2.53
CA ILE A 12 -17.35 -11.35 -3.22
C ILE A 12 -17.52 -11.46 -4.75
N SER A 13 -17.21 -12.60 -5.38
CA SER A 13 -17.40 -12.83 -6.82
C SER A 13 -18.88 -12.82 -7.19
N ASP A 14 -19.73 -13.40 -6.35
CA ASP A 14 -21.18 -13.40 -6.59
C ASP A 14 -21.75 -11.97 -6.50
N LEU A 15 -21.32 -11.18 -5.50
CA LEU A 15 -21.70 -9.78 -5.35
C LEU A 15 -21.23 -8.93 -6.54
N ILE A 16 -20.00 -9.15 -7.01
CA ILE A 16 -19.45 -8.44 -8.18
C ILE A 16 -20.21 -8.83 -9.44
N ALA A 17 -20.52 -10.12 -9.62
CA ALA A 17 -21.34 -10.59 -10.75
C ALA A 17 -22.76 -10.01 -10.74
N GLN A 18 -23.30 -9.69 -9.56
CA GLN A 18 -24.58 -8.98 -9.40
C GLN A 18 -24.47 -7.46 -9.60
N GLY A 19 -23.29 -6.94 -9.98
CA GLY A 19 -23.08 -5.53 -10.26
C GLY A 19 -22.67 -4.69 -9.04
N ALA A 20 -22.11 -5.30 -7.99
CA ALA A 20 -21.56 -4.54 -6.87
C ALA A 20 -20.46 -3.57 -7.34
N ASN A 21 -20.57 -2.31 -6.94
CA ASN A 21 -19.58 -1.30 -7.28
C ASN A 21 -18.32 -1.45 -6.42
N LEU A 22 -17.22 -1.90 -7.03
CA LEU A 22 -15.91 -2.05 -6.39
C LEU A 22 -15.27 -0.73 -5.95
N MET A 23 -15.68 0.37 -6.57
CA MET A 23 -15.21 1.72 -6.27
C MET A 23 -16.09 2.43 -5.25
N ALA A 24 -17.12 1.76 -4.72
CA ALA A 24 -17.95 2.33 -3.66
C ALA A 24 -17.08 2.61 -2.42
N GLN A 25 -17.25 3.81 -1.87
CA GLN A 25 -16.55 4.27 -0.67
C GLN A 25 -17.50 4.30 0.52
N THR A 26 -16.99 4.02 1.71
CA THR A 26 -17.75 4.19 2.95
C THR A 26 -18.01 5.66 3.23
N ASP A 27 -19.20 6.01 3.72
CA ASP A 27 -19.57 7.41 3.96
C ASP A 27 -18.68 8.11 5.01
N ARG A 28 -18.20 7.35 6.01
CA ARG A 28 -17.45 7.93 7.14
C ARG A 28 -15.97 8.13 6.87
N THR A 29 -15.36 7.19 6.16
CA THR A 29 -13.89 7.11 6.01
C THR A 29 -13.43 7.20 4.57
N GLY A 30 -14.32 7.08 3.59
CA GLY A 30 -13.96 7.06 2.17
C GLY A 30 -13.31 5.75 1.74
N GLU A 31 -13.38 4.70 2.56
CA GLU A 31 -12.67 3.45 2.31
C GLU A 31 -13.41 2.61 1.27
N THR A 32 -12.68 2.11 0.27
CA THR A 32 -13.19 1.12 -0.69
C THR A 32 -13.17 -0.29 -0.10
N ALA A 33 -13.78 -1.26 -0.80
CA ALA A 33 -13.71 -2.67 -0.40
C ALA A 33 -12.26 -3.17 -0.24
N LEU A 34 -11.32 -2.67 -1.06
CA LEU A 34 -9.92 -3.05 -0.99
C LEU A 34 -9.20 -2.46 0.24
N HIS A 35 -9.55 -1.24 0.66
CA HIS A 35 -9.10 -0.68 1.95
C HIS A 35 -9.57 -1.53 3.12
N LEU A 36 -10.84 -1.96 3.11
CA LEU A 36 -11.38 -2.80 4.16
C LEU A 36 -10.68 -4.17 4.20
N ALA A 37 -10.40 -4.76 3.04
CA ALA A 37 -9.65 -6.01 2.94
C ALA A 37 -8.23 -5.85 3.53
N ALA A 38 -7.55 -4.75 3.24
CA ALA A 38 -6.25 -4.42 3.82
C ALA A 38 -6.31 -4.23 5.34
N ARG A 39 -7.26 -3.42 5.83
CA ARG A 39 -7.43 -3.14 7.27
C ARG A 39 -7.74 -4.38 8.10
N TYR A 40 -8.49 -5.33 7.55
CA TYR A 40 -8.83 -6.59 8.22
C TYR A 40 -7.92 -7.76 7.81
N ALA A 41 -6.78 -7.49 7.15
CA ALA A 41 -5.79 -8.48 6.70
C ALA A 41 -6.39 -9.66 5.91
N ARG A 42 -7.43 -9.40 5.09
CA ARG A 42 -8.11 -10.41 4.28
C ARG A 42 -7.46 -10.56 2.91
N ALA A 43 -6.33 -11.29 2.86
CA ALA A 43 -5.56 -11.53 1.64
C ALA A 43 -6.40 -12.12 0.49
N ASP A 44 -7.22 -13.14 0.76
CA ASP A 44 -8.09 -13.75 -0.27
C ASP A 44 -9.11 -12.76 -0.84
N ALA A 45 -9.66 -11.89 0.01
CA ALA A 45 -10.58 -10.85 -0.42
C ALA A 45 -9.85 -9.80 -1.28
N ALA A 46 -8.68 -9.34 -0.83
CA ALA A 46 -7.88 -8.36 -1.57
C ALA A 46 -7.50 -8.89 -2.97
N LYS A 47 -7.04 -10.14 -3.06
CA LYS A 47 -6.69 -10.77 -4.34
C LYS A 47 -7.88 -10.77 -5.30
N ARG A 48 -9.04 -11.21 -4.82
CA ARG A 48 -10.25 -11.32 -5.66
C ARG A 48 -10.83 -9.98 -6.07
N LEU A 49 -10.72 -8.98 -5.20
CA LEU A 49 -11.09 -7.61 -5.54
C LEU A 49 -10.20 -7.08 -6.67
N LEU A 50 -8.89 -7.30 -6.60
CA LEU A 50 -7.96 -6.91 -7.66
C LEU A 50 -8.19 -7.68 -8.96
N ASP A 51 -8.40 -9.00 -8.89
CA ASP A 51 -8.73 -9.84 -10.05
C ASP A 51 -10.03 -9.37 -10.74
N ALA A 52 -10.95 -8.79 -9.96
CA ALA A 52 -12.20 -8.21 -10.47
C ALA A 52 -12.06 -6.75 -10.94
N GLY A 53 -10.86 -6.17 -10.91
CA GLY A 53 -10.60 -4.80 -11.38
C GLY A 53 -10.86 -3.72 -10.34
N ALA A 54 -10.80 -4.03 -9.04
CA ALA A 54 -10.75 -2.99 -8.01
C ALA A 54 -9.50 -2.11 -8.18
N ASP A 55 -9.65 -0.81 -7.92
CA ASP A 55 -8.55 0.14 -8.07
C ASP A 55 -7.57 0.00 -6.89
N PRO A 56 -6.32 -0.44 -7.13
CA PRO A 56 -5.30 -0.56 -6.09
C PRO A 56 -4.84 0.78 -5.52
N ASN A 57 -5.14 1.90 -6.19
CA ASN A 57 -4.67 3.25 -5.86
C ASN A 57 -5.81 4.16 -5.39
N ALA A 58 -7.00 3.62 -5.15
CA ALA A 58 -8.11 4.41 -4.64
C ALA A 58 -7.69 5.16 -3.37
N HIS A 59 -8.08 6.42 -3.24
CA HIS A 59 -7.80 7.23 -2.05
C HIS A 59 -9.01 7.29 -1.13
N ASP A 60 -8.79 7.13 0.17
CA ASP A 60 -9.80 7.39 1.20
C ASP A 60 -9.82 8.89 1.61
N ASN A 61 -10.65 9.26 2.60
CA ASN A 61 -10.79 10.66 3.03
C ASN A 61 -9.49 11.27 3.61
N MET A 62 -8.52 10.43 4.01
CA MET A 62 -7.20 10.84 4.50
C MET A 62 -6.13 10.75 3.41
N GLY A 63 -6.53 10.47 2.16
CA GLY A 63 -5.61 10.24 1.06
C GLY A 63 -4.87 8.92 1.15
N ARG A 64 -5.26 8.02 2.05
CA ARG A 64 -4.63 6.70 2.18
C ARG A 64 -5.05 5.86 0.99
N THR A 65 -4.11 5.09 0.46
CA THR A 65 -4.35 4.02 -0.50
C THR A 65 -4.52 2.67 0.23
N PRO A 66 -5.02 1.62 -0.44
CA PRO A 66 -5.04 0.28 0.12
C PRO A 66 -3.67 -0.20 0.63
N LEU A 67 -2.57 0.23 -0.01
CA LEU A 67 -1.21 -0.07 0.43
C LEU A 67 -0.88 0.59 1.78
N HIS A 68 -1.26 1.85 1.98
CA HIS A 68 -1.15 2.52 3.28
C HIS A 68 -1.96 1.80 4.36
N ALA A 69 -3.19 1.38 4.03
CA ALA A 69 -4.03 0.63 4.96
C ALA A 69 -3.42 -0.74 5.33
N ALA A 70 -2.78 -1.42 4.37
CA ALA A 70 -2.11 -2.69 4.62
C ALA A 70 -0.89 -2.51 5.54
N VAL A 71 -0.09 -1.46 5.32
CA VAL A 71 1.04 -1.10 6.19
C VAL A 71 0.56 -0.72 7.59
N ALA A 72 -0.48 0.11 7.70
CA ALA A 72 -1.04 0.54 8.99
C ALA A 72 -1.59 -0.62 9.83
N ALA A 73 -2.09 -1.67 9.17
CA ALA A 73 -2.64 -2.87 9.81
C ALA A 73 -1.64 -4.02 9.95
N ASP A 74 -0.39 -3.84 9.52
CA ASP A 74 0.63 -4.90 9.39
C ASP A 74 0.09 -6.15 8.64
N ALA A 75 -0.71 -5.90 7.61
CA ALA A 75 -1.38 -6.93 6.83
C ALA A 75 -0.44 -7.52 5.75
N GLN A 76 0.58 -8.26 6.18
CA GLN A 76 1.64 -8.85 5.32
C GLN A 76 1.12 -9.53 4.05
N GLY A 77 0.06 -10.35 4.16
CA GLY A 77 -0.51 -11.04 3.01
C GLY A 77 -1.15 -10.10 1.98
N VAL A 78 -1.87 -9.07 2.44
CA VAL A 78 -2.48 -8.07 1.54
C VAL A 78 -1.41 -7.17 0.94
N PHE A 79 -0.44 -6.76 1.75
CA PHE A 79 0.73 -5.99 1.31
C PHE A 79 1.45 -6.69 0.15
N GLN A 80 1.79 -7.97 0.32
CA GLN A 80 2.41 -8.81 -0.72
C GLN A 80 1.60 -8.86 -2.03
N ILE A 81 0.28 -8.97 -1.92
CA ILE A 81 -0.61 -8.97 -3.08
C ILE A 81 -0.56 -7.61 -3.79
N LEU A 82 -0.60 -6.52 -3.03
CA LEU A 82 -0.59 -5.16 -3.58
C LEU A 82 0.75 -4.81 -4.24
N ILE A 83 1.90 -5.09 -3.61
CA ILE A 83 3.22 -4.75 -4.19
C ILE A 83 3.54 -5.57 -5.45
N ARG A 84 2.99 -6.79 -5.57
CA ARG A 84 3.16 -7.64 -6.77
C ARG A 84 2.24 -7.21 -7.91
N ASN A 85 1.19 -6.45 -7.59
CA ASN A 85 0.30 -5.91 -8.59
C ASN A 85 0.94 -4.69 -9.26
N ARG A 86 1.23 -4.81 -10.57
CA ARG A 86 1.93 -3.77 -11.35
C ARG A 86 1.19 -2.42 -11.42
N ALA A 87 -0.13 -2.44 -11.21
CA ALA A 87 -0.93 -1.23 -11.20
C ALA A 87 -0.82 -0.45 -9.88
N THR A 88 -0.27 -1.04 -8.82
CA THR A 88 -0.14 -0.38 -7.52
C THR A 88 0.97 0.65 -7.53
N GLU A 89 0.64 1.87 -7.13
CA GLU A 89 1.60 2.94 -6.90
C GLU A 89 2.20 2.80 -5.49
N LEU A 90 3.53 2.66 -5.43
CA LEU A 90 4.25 2.47 -4.17
C LEU A 90 4.57 3.80 -3.46
N ASP A 91 4.53 4.91 -4.20
CA ASP A 91 4.93 6.24 -3.74
C ASP A 91 3.75 7.20 -3.59
N SER A 92 2.51 6.70 -3.64
CA SER A 92 1.33 7.54 -3.44
C SER A 92 1.41 8.27 -2.11
N ARG A 93 0.93 9.51 -2.06
CA ARG A 93 1.00 10.35 -0.87
C ARG A 93 -0.37 10.47 -0.21
N MET A 94 -0.38 10.32 1.12
CA MET A 94 -1.49 10.73 1.96
C MET A 94 -1.65 12.25 1.97
N ASN A 95 -2.73 12.75 2.60
CA ASN A 95 -3.00 14.19 2.72
C ASN A 95 -1.92 14.98 3.47
N ASP A 96 -1.12 14.31 4.31
CA ASP A 96 0.02 14.88 5.05
C ASP A 96 1.37 14.64 4.36
N GLY A 97 1.34 14.13 3.12
CA GLY A 97 2.53 13.78 2.36
C GLY A 97 3.19 12.46 2.75
N THR A 98 2.65 11.72 3.72
CA THR A 98 3.19 10.41 4.11
C THR A 98 3.08 9.44 2.92
N THR A 99 4.18 8.78 2.57
CA THR A 99 4.19 7.64 1.63
C THR A 99 4.09 6.30 2.38
N PRO A 100 3.78 5.17 1.71
CA PRO A 100 3.74 3.86 2.33
C PRO A 100 5.05 3.50 3.03
N LEU A 101 6.19 3.90 2.44
CA LEU A 101 7.51 3.67 3.02
C LEU A 101 7.75 4.49 4.30
N ILE A 102 7.37 5.78 4.30
CA ILE A 102 7.45 6.62 5.51
C ILE A 102 6.57 6.06 6.62
N LEU A 103 5.36 5.60 6.27
CA LEU A 103 4.44 4.98 7.22
C LEU A 103 5.02 3.67 7.80
N ALA A 104 5.60 2.82 6.95
CA ALA A 104 6.21 1.55 7.35
C ALA A 104 7.38 1.78 8.32
N ALA A 105 8.24 2.76 8.03
CA ALA A 105 9.34 3.15 8.91
C ALA A 105 8.83 3.71 10.25
N ARG A 106 7.78 4.54 10.23
CA ARG A 106 7.17 5.12 11.44
C ARG A 106 6.53 4.07 12.35
N LEU A 107 5.99 3.00 11.77
CA LEU A 107 5.37 1.89 12.50
C LEU A 107 6.36 0.77 12.86
N ALA A 108 7.63 0.90 12.45
CA ALA A 108 8.67 -0.11 12.66
C ALA A 108 8.31 -1.50 12.10
N VAL A 109 7.62 -1.55 10.96
CA VAL A 109 7.33 -2.81 10.24
C VAL A 109 8.46 -3.12 9.25
N GLU A 110 9.59 -3.57 9.80
CA GLU A 110 10.87 -3.76 9.09
C GLU A 110 10.72 -4.57 7.79
N GLY A 111 9.97 -5.69 7.81
CA GLY A 111 9.77 -6.51 6.61
C GLY A 111 9.10 -5.75 5.46
N MET A 112 8.10 -4.91 5.75
CA MET A 112 7.45 -4.11 4.71
C MET A 112 8.35 -2.97 4.21
N VAL A 113 9.18 -2.39 5.09
CA VAL A 113 10.18 -1.39 4.72
C VAL A 113 11.18 -1.99 3.73
N GLU A 114 11.76 -3.15 4.07
CA GLU A 114 12.70 -3.85 3.21
C GLU A 114 12.08 -4.15 1.85
N GLU A 115 10.85 -4.67 1.81
CA GLU A 115 10.18 -5.00 0.55
C GLU A 115 9.86 -3.79 -0.31
N LEU A 116 9.40 -2.68 0.27
CA LEU A 116 9.20 -1.44 -0.47
C LEU A 116 10.51 -0.91 -1.07
N ILE A 117 11.62 -1.00 -0.33
CA ILE A 117 12.96 -0.64 -0.83
C ILE A 117 13.37 -1.56 -1.98
N HIS A 118 13.16 -2.88 -1.86
CA HIS A 118 13.44 -3.83 -2.95
C HIS A 118 12.59 -3.56 -4.20
N CYS A 119 11.38 -3.04 -4.03
CA CYS A 119 10.51 -2.63 -5.12
C CYS A 119 10.81 -1.22 -5.67
N HIS A 120 11.94 -0.61 -5.29
CA HIS A 120 12.40 0.71 -5.74
C HIS A 120 11.45 1.86 -5.37
N ALA A 121 10.73 1.76 -4.25
CA ALA A 121 10.00 2.91 -3.69
C ALA A 121 10.97 4.06 -3.36
N ASP A 122 10.50 5.30 -3.47
CA ASP A 122 11.31 6.49 -3.27
C ASP A 122 11.69 6.65 -1.79
N ILE A 123 12.93 6.26 -1.48
CA ILE A 123 13.54 6.39 -0.15
C ILE A 123 13.78 7.85 0.27
N ASN A 124 13.83 8.78 -0.70
CA ASN A 124 14.08 10.19 -0.45
C ASN A 124 12.78 10.99 -0.28
N ALA A 125 11.62 10.32 -0.39
CA ALA A 125 10.35 10.97 -0.15
C ALA A 125 10.34 11.61 1.24
N VAL A 126 9.88 12.86 1.28
CA VAL A 126 9.64 13.61 2.51
C VAL A 126 8.15 13.89 2.65
N ASP A 127 7.62 13.70 3.85
CA ASP A 127 6.27 14.15 4.19
C ASP A 127 6.24 15.67 4.42
N ASP A 128 5.06 16.22 4.66
CA ASP A 128 4.89 17.67 4.83
C ASP A 128 5.48 18.18 6.17
N HIS A 129 5.90 17.26 7.05
CA HIS A 129 6.63 17.54 8.28
C HIS A 129 8.15 17.44 8.12
N GLY A 130 8.64 17.18 6.90
CA GLY A 130 10.07 16.99 6.61
C GLY A 130 10.64 15.67 7.11
N LYS A 131 9.79 14.68 7.42
CA LYS A 131 10.21 13.33 7.79
C LYS A 131 10.39 12.49 6.53
N THR A 132 11.42 11.66 6.54
CA THR A 132 11.69 10.65 5.51
C THR A 132 11.84 9.29 6.18
N ALA A 133 11.64 8.21 5.41
CA ALA A 133 11.74 6.84 5.89
C ALA A 133 13.17 6.43 6.25
N THR A 134 14.17 7.05 5.61
CA THR A 134 15.60 6.79 5.83
C THR A 134 16.29 8.06 6.30
N PHE A 135 17.45 7.97 6.96
CA PHE A 135 18.20 9.19 7.32
C PHE A 135 18.51 9.99 6.04
N PRO A 136 18.34 11.33 6.02
CA PRO A 136 18.64 12.12 4.84
C PRO A 136 20.09 11.85 4.40
N PRO A 137 20.39 11.85 3.09
CA PRO A 137 21.78 11.73 2.63
C PRO A 137 22.60 12.77 3.39
N GLN A 138 23.62 12.32 4.11
CA GLN A 138 24.47 13.22 4.90
C GLN A 138 24.90 14.37 4.00
N ALA A 139 24.68 15.61 4.45
CA ALA A 139 25.27 16.77 3.79
C ALA A 139 26.76 16.49 3.55
N PRO A 140 27.34 16.90 2.40
CA PRO A 140 28.74 16.60 2.11
C PRO A 140 29.59 17.01 3.30
N THR A 141 30.32 16.04 3.86
CA THR A 141 31.23 16.30 4.97
C THR A 141 32.18 17.42 4.54
N PRO A 142 32.31 18.51 5.33
CA PRO A 142 33.24 19.58 4.97
C PRO A 142 34.64 18.97 4.83
N PRO A 143 35.44 19.42 3.84
CA PRO A 143 36.76 18.85 3.60
C PRO A 143 37.60 18.96 4.87
N THR A 144 38.21 17.85 5.27
CA THR A 144 39.12 17.78 6.42
C THR A 144 40.24 18.83 6.22
N PRO A 145 40.49 19.74 7.17
CA PRO A 145 41.56 20.71 7.03
C PRO A 145 42.91 19.97 6.95
N LEU A 146 43.77 20.37 6.01
CA LEU A 146 45.12 19.81 5.89
C LEU A 146 45.92 20.08 7.18
N PRO A 147 46.73 19.11 7.65
CA PRO A 147 47.63 19.35 8.77
C PRO A 147 48.68 20.40 8.40
N SER A 148 49.05 21.22 9.39
CA SER A 148 49.99 22.34 9.30
C SER A 148 51.45 21.93 9.18
#